data_AF-A0A7C5STI1-F1
#
_entry.id   AF-A0A7C5STI1-F1
#
_cell.length_a   1.000
_cell.length_b   1.000
_cell.length_c   1.000
_cell.angle_alpha   90.00
_cell.angle_beta   90.00
_cell.angle_gamma   90.00
#
_symmetry.space_group_name_H-M   'P 1'
#
loop_
_entity.id
_entity.type
_entity.pdbx_description
1 polymer ?
#
loop_
_entity_poly.entity_id
_entity_poly.type
_entity_poly.pdbx_seq_one_letter_code
_entity_poly.pdbx_strand_id
1 'polypeptide(L)'
;DIRAFILEGAKELDDRTKGKFLSMTVKEKEKALRAYEDTGYGSNWLARIMTVTMEGLFSDPVYGSNKKEAGWKALGAYGGLPRPKTRYIAL
;
A
#
# COMPACT_ATOMS: atom_id res chain seq x y z
N ASP A 1 -6.67 -15.15 -3.00
CA ASP A 1 -5.46 -14.81 -2.21
C ASP A 1 -5.18 -13.31 -2.36
N ILE A 2 -4.97 -12.59 -1.25
CA ILE A 2 -4.70 -11.14 -1.26
C ILE A 2 -3.38 -10.82 -1.97
N ARG A 3 -2.37 -11.70 -1.85
CA ARG A 3 -1.08 -11.49 -2.48
C ARG A 3 -1.20 -11.54 -4.00
N ALA A 4 -1.87 -12.58 -4.52
CA ALA A 4 -2.17 -12.69 -5.94
C ALA A 4 -2.91 -11.44 -6.46
N PHE A 5 -3.98 -11.03 -5.79
CA PHE A 5 -4.76 -9.84 -6.16
C PHE A 5 -3.92 -8.55 -6.23
N ILE A 6 -3.03 -8.33 -5.25
CA ILE A 6 -2.13 -7.18 -5.24
C ILE A 6 -1.19 -7.22 -6.45
N LEU A 7 -0.56 -8.36 -6.72
CA LEU A 7 0.39 -8.53 -7.81
C LEU A 7 -0.27 -8.40 -9.19
N GLU A 8 -1.46 -8.97 -9.35
CA GLU A 8 -2.22 -8.93 -10.60
C GLU A 8 -2.66 -7.50 -10.93
N GLY A 9 -3.21 -6.76 -9.96
CA GLY A 9 -3.59 -5.38 -10.24
C GLY A 9 -2.42 -4.43 -10.40
N ALA A 10 -1.25 -4.72 -9.82
CA ALA A 10 -0.02 -4.00 -10.12
C ALA A 10 0.43 -4.25 -11.57
N LYS A 11 0.35 -5.52 -12.02
CA LYS A 11 0.65 -5.89 -13.40
C LYS A 11 -0.32 -5.22 -14.38
N GLU A 12 -1.62 -5.19 -14.07
CA GLU A 12 -2.60 -4.53 -14.93
C GLU A 12 -2.34 -3.01 -15.06
N LEU A 13 -1.99 -2.34 -13.95
CA LEU A 13 -1.59 -0.93 -13.99
C LEU A 13 -0.32 -0.72 -14.84
N ASP A 14 0.65 -1.62 -14.71
CA ASP A 14 1.88 -1.57 -15.51
C ASP A 14 1.58 -1.78 -17.01
N ASP A 15 0.74 -2.76 -17.35
CA ASP A 15 0.29 -3.03 -18.72
C ASP A 15 -0.46 -1.83 -19.33
N ARG A 16 -1.39 -1.22 -18.57
CA ARG A 16 -2.13 0.01 -18.97
C ARG A 16 -1.21 1.19 -19.24
N THR A 17 -0.06 1.24 -18.57
CA THR A 17 0.94 2.31 -18.71
C THR A 17 2.12 1.89 -19.59
N LYS A 18 2.06 0.70 -20.21
CA LYS A 18 3.10 0.14 -21.07
C LYS A 18 4.47 0.04 -20.38
N GLY A 19 4.49 -0.33 -19.11
CA GLY A 19 5.71 -0.46 -18.32
C GLY A 19 6.34 0.86 -17.88
N LYS A 20 5.63 1.99 -18.04
CA LYS A 20 6.21 3.34 -17.82
C LYS A 20 5.75 4.00 -16.54
N PHE A 21 4.84 3.38 -15.78
CA PHE A 21 4.23 4.00 -14.59
C PHE A 21 5.25 4.66 -13.66
N LEU A 22 6.35 3.96 -13.34
CA LEU A 22 7.36 4.45 -12.41
C LEU A 22 8.11 5.69 -12.92
N SER A 23 8.31 5.80 -14.24
CA SER A 23 9.03 6.90 -14.91
C SER A 23 8.16 8.14 -15.18
N MET A 24 6.83 8.00 -15.08
CA MET A 24 5.88 9.09 -15.33
C MET A 24 5.98 10.18 -14.27
N THR A 25 5.67 11.41 -14.68
CA THR A 25 5.50 12.55 -13.77
C THR A 25 4.34 12.31 -12.80
N VAL A 26 4.28 13.08 -11.71
CA VAL A 26 3.19 12.98 -10.73
C VAL A 26 1.82 13.19 -11.37
N LYS A 27 1.69 14.16 -12.27
CA LYS A 27 0.43 14.46 -12.97
C LYS A 27 -0.01 13.32 -13.89
N GLU A 28 0.94 12.69 -14.57
CA GLU A 28 0.67 11.54 -15.43
C GLU A 28 0.30 10.30 -14.61
N LYS A 29 0.99 10.06 -13.48
CA LYS A 29 0.65 8.98 -12.53
C LYS A 29 -0.78 9.15 -12.01
N GLU A 30 -1.15 10.35 -11.55
CA GLU A 30 -2.52 10.63 -11.09
C GLU A 30 -3.54 10.34 -12.18
N LYS A 31 -3.29 10.82 -13.42
CA LYS A 31 -4.19 10.54 -14.55
C LYS A 31 -4.35 9.04 -14.83
N ALA A 32 -3.26 8.27 -14.77
CA ALA A 32 -3.29 6.82 -14.96
C ALA A 32 -4.06 6.11 -13.85
N LEU A 33 -3.88 6.53 -12.59
CA LEU A 33 -4.60 5.98 -11.45
C LEU A 33 -6.10 6.30 -11.52
N ARG A 34 -6.51 7.51 -11.92
CA ARG A 34 -7.93 7.86 -12.14
C ARG A 34 -8.57 7.04 -13.25
N ALA A 35 -7.88 6.88 -14.37
CA ALA A 35 -8.37 6.02 -15.45
C ALA A 35 -8.48 4.54 -15.04
N TYR A 36 -7.67 4.10 -14.06
CA TYR A 36 -7.77 2.76 -13.50
C TYR A 36 -8.91 2.64 -12.48
N GLU A 37 -9.10 3.67 -11.64
CA GLU A 37 -10.21 3.81 -10.69
C GLU A 37 -11.57 3.74 -11.38
N ASP A 38 -11.70 4.30 -12.58
CA ASP A 38 -12.94 4.23 -13.38
C ASP A 38 -13.34 2.80 -13.78
N THR A 39 -12.47 1.81 -13.54
CA THR A 39 -12.79 0.39 -13.76
C THR A 39 -13.19 -0.29 -12.45
N GLY A 40 -14.15 -1.22 -12.52
CA GLY A 40 -14.60 -1.94 -11.33
C GLY A 40 -13.47 -2.73 -10.64
N TYR A 41 -12.54 -3.30 -11.41
CA TYR A 41 -11.37 -3.98 -10.86
C TYR A 41 -10.36 -3.00 -10.25
N GLY A 42 -10.02 -1.93 -10.97
CA GLY A 42 -9.06 -0.94 -10.51
C GLY A 42 -9.51 -0.16 -9.28
N SER A 43 -10.80 0.19 -9.18
CA SER A 43 -11.37 0.78 -7.96
C SER A 43 -11.17 -0.11 -6.74
N ASN A 44 -11.52 -1.40 -6.86
CA ASN A 44 -11.33 -2.38 -5.79
C ASN A 44 -9.84 -2.59 -5.45
N TRP A 45 -8.97 -2.59 -6.46
CA TRP A 45 -7.53 -2.74 -6.25
C TRP A 45 -6.93 -1.52 -5.55
N LEU A 46 -7.27 -0.30 -5.98
CA LEU A 46 -6.80 0.94 -5.35
C LEU A 46 -7.29 1.05 -3.91
N ALA A 47 -8.56 0.72 -3.64
CA ALA A 47 -9.09 0.67 -2.28
C ALA A 47 -8.26 -0.29 -1.40
N ARG A 48 -7.94 -1.49 -1.92
CA ARG A 48 -7.10 -2.45 -1.21
C ARG A 48 -5.68 -1.94 -0.98
N ILE A 49 -5.05 -1.32 -1.98
CA ILE A 49 -3.71 -0.74 -1.86
C ILE A 49 -3.66 0.35 -0.80
N MET A 50 -4.69 1.19 -0.74
CA MET A 50 -4.83 2.21 0.30
C MET A 50 -4.94 1.55 1.69
N THR A 51 -5.79 0.54 1.84
CA THR A 51 -5.92 -0.19 3.12
C THR A 51 -4.59 -0.78 3.58
N VAL A 52 -3.89 -1.56 2.73
CA VAL A 52 -2.64 -2.22 3.16
C VAL A 52 -1.50 -1.22 3.42
N THR A 53 -1.52 -0.08 2.72
CA THR A 53 -0.57 1.01 2.95
C THR A 53 -0.83 1.68 4.30
N MET A 54 -2.10 1.96 4.63
CA MET A 54 -2.50 2.48 5.94
C MET A 54 -2.16 1.49 7.05
N GLU A 55 -2.51 0.20 6.89
CA GLU A 55 -2.13 -0.86 7.82
C GLU A 55 -0.62 -0.88 8.04
N GLY A 56 0.17 -0.82 6.96
CA GLY A 56 1.63 -0.81 7.05
C GLY A 56 2.21 0.43 7.73
N LEU A 57 1.59 1.59 7.54
CA LEU A 57 1.98 2.86 8.14
C LEU A 57 1.68 2.93 9.64
N PHE A 58 0.51 2.42 10.04
CA PHE A 58 0.02 2.52 11.42
C PHE A 58 0.41 1.33 12.29
N SER A 59 0.70 0.17 11.71
CA SER A 59 1.05 -1.04 12.47
C SER A 59 2.30 -0.88 13.31
N ASP A 60 2.35 -1.66 14.39
CA ASP A 60 3.56 -1.75 15.20
C ASP A 60 4.72 -2.33 14.36
N PRO A 61 5.93 -1.72 14.42
CA PRO A 61 7.14 -2.23 13.78
C PRO A 61 7.42 -3.72 14.00
N VAL A 62 6.98 -4.32 15.11
CA VAL A 62 7.16 -5.75 15.39
C VAL A 62 6.56 -6.65 14.30
N TYR A 63 5.52 -6.20 13.59
CA TYR A 63 4.91 -6.92 12.46
C TYR A 63 5.68 -6.75 11.14
N GLY A 64 6.69 -5.89 11.08
CA GLY A 64 7.65 -5.78 9.97
C GLY A 64 7.36 -4.71 8.91
N SER A 65 6.18 -4.06 8.95
CA SER A 65 5.78 -3.07 7.93
C SER A 65 6.28 -1.65 8.24
N ASN A 66 5.97 -1.12 9.42
CA ASN A 66 6.36 0.23 9.87
C ASN A 66 7.84 0.28 10.31
N LYS A 67 8.74 0.01 9.37
CA LYS A 67 10.18 -0.11 9.62
C LYS A 67 10.72 1.19 10.25
N LYS A 68 11.46 1.04 11.36
CA LYS A 68 12.05 2.16 12.12
C LYS A 68 11.02 3.23 12.54
N GLU A 69 9.75 2.85 12.67
CA GLU A 69 8.65 3.74 13.06
C GLU A 69 8.46 4.91 12.09
N ALA A 70 8.84 4.74 10.81
CA ALA A 70 8.82 5.81 9.82
C ALA A 70 7.41 6.41 9.64
N GLY A 71 6.37 5.58 9.62
CA GLY A 71 5.00 6.04 9.50
C GLY A 71 4.53 6.83 10.72
N TRP A 72 4.89 6.37 11.91
CA TRP A 72 4.58 7.08 13.16
C TRP A 72 5.29 8.43 13.23
N LYS A 73 6.59 8.46 12.88
CA LYS A 73 7.39 9.70 12.82
C LYS A 73 6.82 10.71 11.84
N ALA A 74 6.41 10.27 10.65
CA ALA A 74 5.82 11.14 9.64
C ALA A 74 4.53 11.82 10.12
N LEU A 75 3.78 11.13 10.99
CA LEU A 75 2.49 11.60 11.50
C LEU A 75 2.56 12.24 12.89
N GLY A 76 3.72 12.24 13.55
CA GLY A 76 3.82 12.60 14.97
C GLY A 76 3.02 11.66 15.89
N ALA A 77 2.77 10.43 15.44
CA ALA A 77 2.03 9.41 16.18
C ALA A 77 2.98 8.52 16.99
N TYR A 78 2.41 7.75 17.92
CA TYR A 78 3.13 6.73 18.69
C TYR A 78 2.20 5.54 18.97
N GLY A 79 2.79 4.36 19.15
CA GLY A 79 2.03 3.17 19.53
C GLY A 79 1.50 3.25 20.96
N GLY A 80 0.31 2.72 21.19
CA GLY A 80 -0.26 2.58 22.54
C GLY A 80 0.65 1.75 23.45
N LEU A 81 0.70 2.11 24.73
CA LEU A 81 1.44 1.38 25.76
C LEU A 81 0.49 0.51 26.60
N PRO A 82 0.87 -0.74 26.94
CA PRO A 82 2.09 -1.42 26.53
C PRO A 82 2.05 -1.85 25.05
N ARG A 83 3.23 -1.87 24.41
CA ARG A 83 3.38 -2.37 23.03
C ARG A 83 3.56 -3.89 23.01
N PRO A 84 3.16 -4.58 21.92
CA PRO A 84 3.48 -5.99 21.72
C PRO A 84 5.00 -6.21 21.71
N LYS A 85 5.47 -7.26 22.40
CA LYS A 85 6.90 -7.62 22.44
C LYS A 85 7.29 -8.59 21.34
N THR A 86 6.32 -9.33 20.81
CA THR A 86 6.49 -10.36 19.78
C THR A 86 5.31 -10.29 18.81
N ARG A 87 5.47 -10.93 17.64
CA ARG A 87 4.36 -11.12 16.71
C ARG A 87 3.37 -12.13 17.30
N TYR A 88 2.07 -11.83 17.24
CA TYR A 88 1.03 -12.77 17.67
C TYR A 88 0.75 -13.89 16.66
N ILE A 89 1.22 -13.76 15.42
CA ILE A 89 1.05 -14.77 14.36
C ILE A 89 2.42 -15.11 13.80
N ALA A 90 2.77 -16.41 13.82
CA ALA A 90 3.93 -16.94 13.12
C ALA A 90 3.58 -17.15 11.64
N LEU A 91 4.47 -16.70 10.74
CA LEU A 91 4.38 -16.96 9.29
C LEU A 91 4.89 -18.36 8.97
#